data_AF-A0A3D0HR49-F1
#
_entry.id   AF-A0A3D0HR49-F1
#
_cell.length_a   1.000
_cell.length_b   1.000
_cell.length_c   1.000
_cell.angle_alpha   90.00
_cell.angle_beta   90.00
_cell.angle_gamma   90.00
#
_symmetry.space_group_name_H-M   'P 1'
#
loop_
_entity.id
_entity.type
_entity.pdbx_description
1 polymer ?
#
loop_
_entity_poly.entity_id
_entity_poly.type
_entity_poly.pdbx_seq_one_letter_code
_entity_poly.pdbx_strand_id
1 'polypeptide(L)'
;ESKKIKKAEIQAGDIFVQGGSPGHAVMVLDVCTDDNGRKAFLLGQGFMPAQQFHVLKNPLHEDDPWYYVDELTYPLQTPEYTFEKGSLKRPECMQ
;
A
#
# COMPACT_ATOMS: atom_id res chain seq x y z
N GLU A 1 3.91 0.74 -16.90
CA GLU A 1 3.55 2.13 -16.59
C GLU A 1 2.58 2.19 -15.41
N SER A 2 2.54 3.30 -14.67
CA SER A 2 1.58 3.48 -13.56
C SER A 2 1.25 4.96 -13.32
N LYS A 3 0.03 5.24 -12.87
CA LYS A 3 -0.50 6.61 -12.67
C LYS A 3 -0.64 6.94 -11.19
N LYS A 4 -0.35 8.19 -10.79
CA LYS A 4 -0.61 8.66 -9.42
C LYS A 4 -2.10 8.67 -9.13
N ILE A 5 -2.49 8.28 -7.92
CA ILE A 5 -3.89 8.36 -7.45
C ILE A 5 -4.01 9.17 -6.16
N LYS A 6 -5.22 9.62 -5.85
CA LYS A 6 -5.52 10.25 -4.56
C LYS A 6 -5.78 9.18 -3.51
N LYS A 7 -5.41 9.44 -2.25
CA LYS A 7 -5.62 8.46 -1.15
C LYS A 7 -7.08 8.05 -0.95
N ALA A 8 -8.04 8.93 -1.24
CA ALA A 8 -9.46 8.62 -1.15
C ALA A 8 -9.95 7.59 -2.20
N GLU A 9 -9.20 7.44 -3.29
CA GLU A 9 -9.52 6.59 -4.45
C GLU A 9 -8.79 5.25 -4.41
N ILE A 10 -8.11 4.92 -3.29
CA ILE A 10 -7.43 3.63 -3.09
C ILE A 10 -8.39 2.47 -3.34
N GLN A 11 -7.92 1.49 -4.11
CA GLN A 11 -8.59 0.22 -4.40
C GLN A 11 -7.58 -0.94 -4.40
N ALA A 12 -8.08 -2.17 -4.35
CA ALA A 12 -7.24 -3.36 -4.50
C ALA A 12 -6.48 -3.36 -5.84
N GLY A 13 -5.20 -3.75 -5.81
CA GLY A 13 -4.29 -3.73 -6.96
C GLY A 13 -3.54 -2.41 -7.15
N ASP A 14 -3.87 -1.35 -6.40
CA ASP A 14 -2.98 -0.18 -6.31
C ASP A 14 -1.65 -0.56 -5.64
N ILE A 15 -0.61 0.23 -5.88
CA ILE A 15 0.73 -0.03 -5.38
C ILE A 15 1.30 1.22 -4.70
N PHE A 16 2.07 1.01 -3.63
CA PHE A 16 3.07 1.99 -3.21
C PHE A 16 4.39 1.56 -3.80
N VAL A 17 5.01 2.44 -4.59
CA VAL A 17 6.23 2.12 -5.33
C VAL A 17 7.25 3.23 -5.21
N GLN A 18 8.49 2.83 -4.93
CA GLN A 18 9.68 3.66 -5.00
C GLN A 18 10.59 3.07 -6.09
N GLY A 19 10.79 3.84 -7.16
CA GLY A 19 11.72 3.46 -8.21
C GLY A 19 13.17 3.59 -7.76
N GLY A 20 14.05 2.78 -8.35
CA GLY A 20 15.49 2.77 -8.05
C GLY A 20 16.11 1.38 -8.25
N SER A 21 17.42 1.27 -7.98
CA SER A 21 18.15 0.01 -7.85
C SER A 21 18.96 0.02 -6.54
N PRO A 22 18.45 -0.58 -5.45
CA PRO A 22 17.18 -1.30 -5.36
C PRO A 22 15.96 -0.36 -5.24
N GLY A 23 14.88 -0.70 -5.94
CA GLY A 23 13.54 -0.13 -5.74
C GLY A 23 12.69 -1.06 -4.87
N HIS A 24 11.52 -0.59 -4.43
CA HIS A 24 10.59 -1.39 -3.64
C HIS A 24 9.15 -1.15 -4.06
N ALA A 25 8.32 -2.18 -3.97
CA ALA A 25 6.90 -2.11 -4.28
C ALA A 25 6.10 -2.97 -3.29
N VAL A 26 5.01 -2.41 -2.80
CA VAL A 26 3.99 -3.13 -2.01
C VAL A 26 2.63 -2.87 -2.64
N MET A 27 1.73 -3.85 -2.55
CA MET A 27 0.43 -3.82 -3.22
C MET A 27 -0.70 -3.73 -2.20
N VAL A 28 -1.74 -2.96 -2.55
CA VAL A 28 -3.01 -2.95 -1.84
C VAL A 28 -3.74 -4.25 -2.17
N LEU A 29 -3.95 -5.09 -1.16
CA LEU A 29 -4.57 -6.42 -1.34
C LEU A 29 -6.09 -6.35 -1.31
N ASP A 30 -6.62 -5.53 -0.41
CA ASP A 30 -8.06 -5.38 -0.18
C ASP A 30 -8.36 -3.99 0.40
N VAL A 31 -9.61 -3.57 0.26
CA VAL A 31 -10.13 -2.29 0.78
C VAL A 31 -11.51 -2.51 1.37
N CYS A 32 -11.71 -2.06 2.60
CA CYS A 32 -12.98 -2.16 3.31
C CYS A 32 -13.44 -0.78 3.80
N THR A 33 -14.69 -0.71 4.25
CA THR A 33 -15.26 0.49 4.88
C THR A 33 -16.14 0.06 6.03
N ASP A 34 -15.97 0.67 7.20
CA ASP A 34 -16.79 0.37 8.37
C ASP A 34 -18.16 1.06 8.32
N ASP A 35 -19.03 0.77 9.30
CA ASP A 35 -20.37 1.35 9.39
C ASP A 35 -20.38 2.88 9.55
N ASN A 36 -19.25 3.48 9.95
CA ASN A 36 -19.08 4.92 10.09
C ASN A 36 -18.51 5.57 8.81
N GLY A 37 -18.29 4.80 7.74
CA GLY A 37 -17.69 5.28 6.50
C GLY A 37 -16.17 5.40 6.54
N ARG A 38 -15.49 4.89 7.58
CA ARG A 38 -14.02 4.90 7.65
C ARG A 38 -13.46 3.84 6.72
N LYS A 39 -12.62 4.28 5.76
CA LYS A 39 -12.01 3.40 4.75
C LYS A 39 -10.65 2.91 5.23
N ALA A 40 -10.42 1.61 5.11
CA ALA A 40 -9.14 0.98 5.42
C ALA A 40 -8.68 0.05 4.29
N PHE A 41 -7.39 -0.28 4.25
CA PHE A 41 -6.80 -1.14 3.23
C PHE A 41 -5.68 -2.03 3.78
N LEU A 42 -5.47 -3.19 3.16
CA LEU A 42 -4.37 -4.10 3.49
C LEU A 42 -3.22 -3.90 2.51
N LEU A 43 -1.99 -4.03 3.02
CA LEU A 43 -0.78 -4.06 2.20
C LEU A 43 -0.17 -5.46 2.18
N GLY A 44 0.40 -5.83 1.05
CA GLY A 44 1.18 -7.05 0.91
C GLY A 44 2.44 -6.85 0.10
N GLN A 45 3.42 -7.69 0.37
CA GLN A 45 4.68 -7.70 -0.35
C GLN A 45 5.23 -9.11 -0.50
N GLY A 46 6.04 -9.29 -1.53
CA GLY A 46 6.96 -10.42 -1.66
C GLY A 46 8.39 -9.91 -1.72
N PHE A 47 9.34 -10.69 -1.20
CA PHE A 47 10.77 -10.43 -1.42
C PHE A 47 11.16 -10.78 -2.85
N MET A 48 12.30 -10.31 -3.38
CA MET A 48 12.71 -10.63 -4.75
C MET A 48 13.83 -11.67 -4.79
N PRO A 49 13.66 -12.83 -5.47
CA PRO A 49 12.42 -13.34 -6.09
C PRO A 49 11.39 -13.77 -5.02
N ALA A 50 10.10 -13.62 -5.34
CA ALA A 50 9.03 -13.86 -4.37
C ALA A 50 8.84 -15.35 -4.14
N GLN A 51 9.52 -15.86 -3.09
CA GLN A 51 9.33 -17.21 -2.58
C GLN A 51 8.19 -17.29 -1.56
N GLN A 52 7.85 -16.14 -0.96
CA GLN A 52 6.77 -15.98 0.01
C GLN A 52 6.08 -14.64 -0.21
N PHE A 53 4.80 -14.58 0.13
CA PHE A 53 3.99 -13.37 0.08
C PHE A 53 3.37 -13.14 1.46
N HIS A 54 3.50 -11.93 1.97
CA HIS A 54 3.13 -11.59 3.35
C HIS A 54 2.19 -10.38 3.36
N VAL A 55 1.17 -10.43 4.23
CA VAL A 55 0.40 -9.24 4.63
C VAL A 55 1.26 -8.42 5.58
N LEU A 56 1.37 -7.13 5.34
CA LEU A 56 2.15 -6.22 6.17
C LEU A 56 1.37 -5.82 7.41
N LYS A 57 2.05 -5.84 8.56
CA LYS A 57 1.53 -5.23 9.80
C LYS A 57 1.51 -3.72 9.65
N ASN A 58 0.48 -3.07 10.19
CA ASN A 58 0.47 -1.62 10.33
C ASN A 58 1.28 -1.23 11.59
N PRO A 59 2.42 -0.50 11.48
CA PRO A 59 3.20 -0.12 12.67
C PRO A 59 2.46 0.82 13.64
N LEU A 60 1.36 1.44 13.21
CA LEU A 60 0.52 2.31 14.06
C LEU A 60 -0.52 1.52 14.87
N HIS A 61 -0.83 0.28 14.49
CA HIS A 61 -1.85 -0.55 15.12
C HIS A 61 -1.30 -1.96 15.37
N GLU A 62 -1.03 -2.30 16.64
CA GLU A 62 -0.40 -3.58 16.99
C GLU A 62 -1.34 -4.78 16.80
N ASP A 63 -2.64 -4.56 16.99
CA ASP A 63 -3.65 -5.61 17.02
C ASP A 63 -4.24 -5.96 15.65
N ASP A 64 -4.00 -5.14 14.61
CA ASP A 64 -4.54 -5.39 13.28
C ASP A 64 -3.64 -4.89 12.12
N PRO A 65 -3.73 -5.54 10.95
CA PRO A 65 -2.88 -5.19 9.80
C PRO A 65 -3.46 -4.09 8.90
N TRP A 66 -4.61 -3.51 9.22
CA TRP A 66 -5.29 -2.54 8.37
C TRP A 66 -4.67 -1.17 8.47
N TYR A 67 -4.51 -0.51 7.32
CA TYR A 67 -4.13 0.90 7.22
C TYR A 67 -5.36 1.75 6.97
N TYR A 68 -5.53 2.83 7.72
CA TYR A 68 -6.69 3.71 7.61
C TYR A 68 -6.39 4.93 6.73
N VAL A 69 -7.31 5.27 5.82
CA VAL A 69 -7.09 6.31 4.80
C VAL A 69 -7.03 7.73 5.40
N ASP A 70 -7.76 7.97 6.48
CA ASP A 70 -7.73 9.22 7.23
C ASP A 70 -6.40 9.41 7.99
N GLU A 71 -5.83 8.34 8.54
CA GLU A 71 -4.51 8.31 9.19
C GLU A 71 -3.34 8.34 8.20
N LEU A 72 -3.59 8.03 6.91
CA LEU A 72 -2.55 8.01 5.90
C LEU A 72 -1.90 9.38 5.73
N THR A 73 -0.64 9.45 6.15
CA THR A 73 0.28 10.58 6.02
C THR A 73 1.54 10.13 5.25
N TYR A 74 2.28 11.11 4.75
CA TYR A 74 3.57 10.85 4.11
C TYR A 74 4.70 11.46 4.95
N PRO A 75 5.84 10.76 5.07
CA PRO A 75 6.12 9.45 4.47
C PRO A 75 5.33 8.31 5.13
N LEU A 76 4.85 7.35 4.33
CA LEU A 76 4.13 6.19 4.83
C LEU A 76 5.13 5.15 5.33
N GLN A 77 5.03 4.77 6.59
CA GLN A 77 5.86 3.73 7.18
C GLN A 77 5.19 2.35 7.05
N THR A 78 5.95 1.40 6.54
CA THR A 78 5.65 -0.03 6.60
C THR A 78 6.77 -0.73 7.39
N PRO A 79 6.62 -2.01 7.77
CA PRO A 79 7.64 -2.70 8.57
C PRO A 79 9.05 -2.66 7.99
N GLU A 80 9.18 -2.62 6.66
CA GLU A 80 10.48 -2.76 5.98
C GLU A 80 10.84 -1.59 5.06
N TYR A 81 9.87 -0.75 4.69
CA TYR A 81 10.09 0.33 3.73
C TYR A 81 9.29 1.58 4.05
N THR A 82 9.85 2.72 3.67
CA THR A 82 9.22 4.03 3.83
C THR A 82 8.90 4.61 2.46
N PHE A 83 7.65 5.00 2.25
CA PHE A 83 7.16 5.49 0.96
C PHE A 83 6.88 6.98 1.00
N GLU A 84 7.53 7.72 0.10
CA GLU A 84 7.38 9.17 -0.01
C GLU A 84 6.07 9.60 -0.69
N LYS A 85 5.72 10.87 -0.56
CA LYS A 85 4.54 11.44 -1.23
C LYS A 85 4.58 11.20 -2.74
N GLY A 86 3.50 10.62 -3.28
CA GLY A 86 3.38 10.32 -4.71
C GLY A 86 3.88 8.92 -5.12
N SER A 87 4.28 8.10 -4.15
CA SER A 87 4.54 6.67 -4.32
C SER A 87 3.29 5.84 -4.58
N LEU A 88 2.12 6.28 -4.12
CA LEU A 88 0.83 5.63 -4.35
C LEU A 88 0.41 5.79 -5.83
N LYS A 89 0.30 4.65 -6.52
CA LYS A 89 -0.01 4.59 -7.95
C LYS A 89 -0.92 3.41 -8.30
N ARG A 90 -1.61 3.55 -9.43
CA ARG A 90 -2.37 2.49 -10.08
C ARG A 90 -1.59 1.93 -11.27
N PRO A 91 -1.26 0.63 -11.29
CA PRO A 91 -0.68 -0.02 -12.46
C PRO A 91 -1.64 0.07 -13.66
N GLU A 92 -1.07 0.22 -14.86
CA GLU A 92 -1.85 0.09 -16.08
C GLU A 92 -1.85 -1.36 -16.55
N CYS A 93 -3.01 -1.85 -17.00
CA CYS A 93 -3.09 -3.16 -17.64
C CYS A 93 -2.31 -3.09 -18.97
N MET A 94 -1.28 -3.93 -19.11
CA MET A 94 -0.59 -4.08 -20.38
C MET A 94 -1.45 -4.95 -21.30
N GLN A 95 -1.73 -4.45 -22.50
CA GLN A 95 -2.34 -5.22 -23.58
C GLN A 95 -1.33 -6.17 -24.20
#